data_AF-A0A0H3A9E3-F1
#
_entry.id   AF-A0A0H3A9E3-F1
#
_cell.length_a   1.000
_cell.length_b   1.000
_cell.length_c   1.000
_cell.angle_alpha   90.00
_cell.angle_beta   90.00
_cell.angle_gamma   90.00
#
_symmetry.space_group_name_H-M   'P 1'
#
loop_
_entity.id
_entity.type
_entity.pdbx_description
1 polymer ?
#
loop_
_entity_poly.entity_id
_entity_poly.type
_entity_poly.pdbx_seq_one_letter_code
_entity_poly.pdbx_strand_id
1 'polypeptide(L)' 'MMEIYDVDFIQTPNMDDDKGSLFVDATLDTGDDVTRIHRGVPESLYEAWEKDGFSVAMYLRDIQNAFPFTEESDDEDDE' A
#
# COMPACT_ATOMS: atom_id res chain seq x y z
N MET A 1 -9.76 17.11 5.39
CA MET A 1 -10.12 15.74 5.01
C MET A 1 -8.84 15.14 4.44
N MET A 2 -8.49 13.90 4.77
CA MET A 2 -7.40 13.22 4.07
C MET A 2 -7.88 13.08 2.61
N GLU A 3 -7.26 13.80 1.68
CA GLU A 3 -7.54 13.61 0.26
C GLU A 3 -7.06 12.21 -0.09
N ILE A 4 -8.03 11.34 -0.38
CA ILE A 4 -7.76 9.98 -0.81
C ILE A 4 -7.40 10.12 -2.29
N TYR A 5 -6.11 10.18 -2.61
CA TYR A 5 -5.66 10.08 -3.99
C TYR A 5 -6.02 8.69 -4.52
N ASP A 6 -6.63 8.64 -5.70
CA ASP A 6 -6.92 7.37 -6.38
C ASP A 6 -5.58 6.73 -6.75
N VAL A 7 -5.42 5.45 -6.41
CA VAL A 7 -4.22 4.68 -6.73
C VAL A 7 -4.45 4.05 -8.09
N ASP A 8 -3.63 4.40 -9.09
CA ASP A 8 -3.75 3.86 -10.45
C ASP A 8 -3.05 2.49 -10.57
N PHE A 9 -1.95 2.32 -9.84
CA PHE A 9 -1.15 1.10 -9.87
C PHE A 9 -0.56 0.78 -8.49
N ILE A 10 -0.45 -0.51 -8.18
CA ILE A 10 0.34 -1.00 -7.05
C ILE A 10 1.34 -2.05 -7.53
N GLN A 11 2.56 -2.01 -7.00
CA GLN A 11 3.46 -3.16 -7.10
C GLN A 11 3.05 -4.23 -6.08
N THR A 12 3.60 -5.43 -6.24
CA THR A 12 3.43 -6.52 -5.26
C THR A 12 3.87 -6.02 -3.89
N PRO A 13 2.95 -5.88 -2.92
CA PRO A 13 3.27 -5.37 -1.61
C PRO A 13 4.11 -6.39 -0.85
N ASN A 14 4.93 -5.89 0.07
CA ASN A 14 5.79 -6.70 0.94
C ASN A 14 5.29 -6.61 2.38
N MET A 15 5.25 -7.73 3.09
CA MET A 15 4.88 -7.76 4.51
C MET A 15 6.08 -8.05 5.40
N ASP A 16 6.25 -7.25 6.44
CA ASP A 16 7.16 -7.52 7.55
C ASP A 16 6.39 -8.30 8.64
N ASP A 17 6.55 -9.62 8.63
CA ASP A 17 5.90 -10.57 9.56
C ASP A 17 6.13 -10.23 11.03
N ASP A 18 7.29 -9.67 11.39
CA ASP A 18 7.65 -9.37 12.78
C ASP A 18 6.82 -8.20 13.35
N LYS A 19 6.36 -7.29 12.50
CA LYS A 19 5.69 -6.04 12.91
C LYS A 19 4.27 -5.87 12.37
N GLY A 20 3.78 -6.81 11.55
CA GLY A 20 2.47 -6.69 10.91
C GLY A 20 2.34 -5.43 10.05
N SER A 21 3.45 -5.05 9.40
CA SER A 21 3.55 -3.85 8.56
C SER A 21 3.53 -4.27 7.10
N LEU A 22 2.62 -3.69 6.32
CA LEU A 22 2.49 -3.94 4.88
C LEU A 22 3.00 -2.70 4.12
N PHE A 23 4.01 -2.91 3.30
CA PHE A 23 4.62 -1.91 2.44
C PHE A 23 4.01 -2.03 1.06
N VAL A 24 3.44 -0.93 0.56
CA VAL A 24 2.75 -0.87 -0.72
C VAL A 24 3.33 0.28 -1.53
N ASP A 25 4.17 -0.05 -2.51
CA ASP A 25 4.55 0.86 -3.58
C ASP A 25 3.35 1.10 -4.49
N ALA A 26 2.92 2.36 -4.57
CA ALA A 26 1.74 2.78 -5.29
C ALA A 26 2.03 3.99 -6.16
N THR A 27 1.53 3.97 -7.40
CA THR A 27 1.52 5.14 -8.27
C THR A 27 0.14 5.79 -8.16
N LEU A 28 0.11 7.06 -7.77
CA LEU A 28 -1.11 7.86 -7.65
C LEU A 28 -1.61 8.31 -9.03
N ASP A 29 -2.90 8.66 -9.15
CA ASP A 29 -3.49 9.24 -10.37
C ASP A 29 -2.77 10.52 -10.84
N THR A 30 -2.10 11.23 -9.92
CA THR A 30 -1.24 12.39 -10.22
C THR A 30 0.06 12.01 -10.95
N GLY A 31 0.38 10.72 -11.05
CA GLY A 31 1.63 10.19 -11.58
C GLY A 31 2.79 10.20 -10.57
N ASP A 32 2.48 10.39 -9.28
CA ASP A 32 3.46 10.39 -8.19
C ASP A 32 3.64 8.97 -7.64
N ASP A 33 4.89 8.56 -7.41
CA ASP A 33 5.20 7.26 -6.84
C ASP A 33 5.44 7.39 -5.34
N VAL A 34 4.65 6.67 -4.56
CA VAL A 34 4.68 6.70 -3.09
C VAL A 34 4.76 5.30 -2.50
N THR A 35 5.48 5.18 -1.39
CA THR A 35 5.43 4.00 -0.53
C THR A 35 4.44 4.23 0.60
N ARG A 36 3.38 3.42 0.66
CA ARG A 36 2.41 3.41 1.77
C ARG A 36 2.68 2.26 2.73
N ILE A 37 2.90 2.60 3.99
CA ILE A 37 3.21 1.64 5.05
C ILE A 37 2.00 1.50 5.96
N HIS A 38 1.22 0.44 5.77
CA HIS A 38 0.07 0.11 6.62
C HIS A 38 0.53 -0.67 7.85
N ARG A 39 -0.01 -0.34 9.02
CA ARG A 39 0.31 -1.04 10.28
C ARG A 39 -0.87 -1.84 10.80
N GLY A 40 -0.59 -2.99 11.39
CA GLY A 40 -1.60 -3.88 11.97
C GLY A 40 -2.36 -4.70 10.93
N VAL A 41 -1.79 -4.88 9.74
CA VAL A 41 -2.35 -5.76 8.71
C VAL A 41 -2.16 -7.21 9.16
N PRO A 42 -3.22 -8.02 9.22
CA PRO A 42 -3.10 -9.42 9.62
C PRO A 42 -2.45 -10.25 8.50
N GLU A 43 -1.53 -11.14 8.89
CA GLU A 43 -0.80 -12.04 7.96
C GLU A 43 -1.76 -12.84 7.07
N SER A 44 -2.86 -13.34 7.64
CA SER A 44 -3.86 -14.11 6.87
C SER A 44 -4.53 -13.31 5.73
N LEU A 45 -4.56 -11.98 5.82
CA LEU A 45 -5.06 -11.14 4.72
C LEU A 45 -4.02 -11.04 3.60
N TYR A 46 -2.74 -10.89 3.97
CA TYR A 46 -1.63 -10.89 3.01
C TYR A 46 -1.50 -12.25 2.30
N GLU A 47 -1.53 -13.37 3.05
CA GLU A 47 -1.50 -14.72 2.47
C GLU A 47 -2.67 -15.01 1.52
N ALA A 48 -3.85 -14.42 1.79
CA ALA A 48 -5.01 -14.53 0.90
C ALA A 48 -4.75 -13.78 -0.42
N TRP A 49 -4.20 -12.58 -0.35
CA TRP A 49 -3.83 -11.79 -1.51
C TRP A 49 -2.70 -12.43 -2.35
N GLU A 50 -1.72 -13.07 -1.71
CA GLU A 50 -0.68 -13.82 -2.44
C GLU A 50 -1.26 -14.96 -3.29
N LYS A 51 -2.37 -15.57 -2.86
CA LYS A 51 -3.04 -16.65 -3.60
C LYS A 51 -3.91 -16.14 -4.73
N ASP A 52 -4.66 -15.07 -4.50
CA ASP A 52 -5.59 -14.49 -5.48
C ASP A 52 -4.87 -13.57 -6.49
N GLY A 53 -3.68 -13.08 -6.15
CA GLY A 53 -2.91 -12.10 -6.91
C GLY A 53 -3.20 -10.67 -6.48
N PHE A 54 -2.14 -9.88 -6.34
CA PHE A 54 -2.24 -8.48 -5.92
C PHE A 54 -2.90 -7.61 -6.98
N SER A 55 -3.83 -6.75 -6.56
CA SER A 55 -4.50 -5.80 -7.44
C SER A 55 -4.91 -4.53 -6.72
N VAL A 56 -4.96 -3.43 -7.46
CA VAL A 56 -5.43 -2.12 -6.97
C VAL A 56 -6.82 -2.22 -6.36
N ALA A 57 -7.74 -2.95 -7.01
CA ALA A 57 -9.11 -3.10 -6.52
C ALA A 57 -9.17 -3.78 -5.15
N MET A 58 -8.32 -4.78 -4.89
CA MET A 58 -8.21 -5.39 -3.56
C MET A 58 -7.64 -4.41 -2.55
N TYR A 59 -6.62 -3.63 -2.93
CA TYR A 59 -6.02 -2.63 -2.05
C TYR A 59 -6.97 -1.53 -1.60
N LEU A 60 -7.72 -0.95 -2.52
CA LEU A 60 -8.71 0.07 -2.20
C LEU A 60 -9.83 -0.49 -1.29
N ARG A 61 -10.21 -1.75 -1.50
CA ARG A 61 -11.30 -2.42 -0.78
C ARG A 61 -10.90 -2.86 0.63
N ASP A 62 -9.79 -3.58 0.77
CA ASP A 62 -9.46 -4.30 2.00
C ASP A 62 -8.38 -3.61 2.84
N ILE A 63 -7.57 -2.71 2.27
CA ILE A 63 -6.42 -2.12 2.98
C ILE A 63 -6.58 -0.61 3.20
N GLN A 64 -6.74 0.18 2.14
CA GLN A 64 -6.60 1.65 2.19
C GLN A 64 -7.46 2.32 3.26
N ASN A 65 -8.71 1.88 3.42
CA ASN A 65 -9.65 2.43 4.39
C ASN A 65 -9.71 1.62 5.70
N ALA A 66 -9.15 0.41 5.73
CA ALA A 66 -9.24 -0.49 6.87
C ALA A 66 -8.05 -0.34 7.83
N PHE A 67 -6.87 0.04 7.32
CA PHE A 67 -5.64 0.15 8.11
C PHE A 67 -5.02 1.53 7.95
N PRO A 68 -4.63 2.18 9.07
CA PRO A 68 -3.90 3.44 9.00
C PRO A 68 -2.54 3.21 8.33
N PHE A 69 -2.12 4.18 7.52
CA PHE A 69 -0.81 4.17 6.87
C PHE A 69 -0.07 5.48 7.06
N THR A 70 1.25 5.40 6.93
CA THR A 70 2.12 6.54 6.63
C THR A 70 2.52 6.47 5.17
N GLU A 71 2.60 7.62 4.51
CA GLU A 71 3.05 7.75 3.13
C GLU A 71 4.47 8.32 3.16
N GLU A 72 5.39 7.63 2.49
CA GLU A 72 6.74 8.12 2.20
C GLU A 72 6.81 8.31 0.68
N SER A 73 6.95 9.55 0.23
CA SER A 73 7.21 9.86 -1.17
C SER A 73 8.61 9.37 -1.50
N ASP A 74 8.77 8.73 -2.66
CA ASP A 74 10.09 8.44 -3.23
C ASP A 74 10.65 9.72 -3.86
N ASP A 75 10.69 10.81 -3.09
CA ASP A 75 11.46 11.99 -3.43
C ASP A 75 12.93 11.60 -3.20
N GLU A 76 13.55 10.96 -4.21
CA GLU A 76 14.99 11.11 -4.40
C GLU A 76 15.22 12.62 -4.58
N ASP A 77 15.59 13.28 -3.48
CA ASP A 77 16.12 14.64 -3.44
C ASP A 77 17.30 14.69 -4.44
N ASP A 78 17.02 15.17 -5.65
CA ASP A 78 17.98 15.43 -6.73
C ASP A 78 18.90 16.57 -6.26
N GLU A 79 19.99 16.25 -5.53
CA GLU A 79 21.14 17.15 -5.29
C GLU A 79 22.39 16.73 -6.08
#